data_AF-A0A2H0YMM2-F1
#
_entry.id   AF-A0A2H0YMM2-F1
#
_cell.length_a   1.000
_cell.length_b   1.000
_cell.length_c   1.000
_cell.angle_alpha   90.00
_cell.angle_beta   90.00
_cell.angle_gamma   90.00
#
_symmetry.space_group_name_H-M   'P 1'
#
loop_
_entity.id
_entity.type
_entity.pdbx_description
1 polymer ?
#
loop_
_entity_poly.entity_id
_entity_poly.type
_entity_poly.pdbx_seq_one_letter_code
_entity_poly.pdbx_strand_id
1 'polypeptide(L)'
;MIPLPNPPKIVKDKNNFAQFEIENLYPGYGVTIGNSLRRVLFSSLEGAAVTQVKIKGVQHEFSTIPGVLEDVIDIILNLKKLRFKLFSEEPQKAILKVKGKKGVKGKKEVKGSDFELPAQAELVNKDAPICVLTDKKSEVEIEIQIARGIGYEPIERRKKEKLGIGVIPLDAIFTPIRNVKFRVENMRVGKRTDFDHLFLEIETDGTITPKEAFTRASEILLKHFSLFGESFTQ
;
A
#
# COMPACT_ATOMS: atom_id res chain seq x y z
N MET A 1 9.15 -40.22 -1.44
CA MET A 1 9.03 -38.89 -2.08
C MET A 1 8.12 -38.05 -1.19
N ILE A 2 8.54 -36.85 -0.82
CA ILE A 2 7.68 -35.94 -0.03
C ILE A 2 6.53 -35.51 -0.94
N PRO A 3 5.25 -35.73 -0.56
CA PRO A 3 4.12 -35.33 -1.40
C PRO A 3 4.07 -33.80 -1.51
N LEU A 4 3.64 -33.31 -2.68
CA LEU A 4 3.31 -31.90 -2.85
C LEU A 4 1.98 -31.58 -2.16
N PRO A 5 1.80 -30.36 -1.65
CA PRO A 5 0.53 -29.94 -1.07
C PRO A 5 -0.58 -29.86 -2.12
N ASN A 6 -1.81 -29.81 -1.63
CA ASN A 6 -2.95 -29.47 -2.49
C ASN A 6 -2.85 -28.02 -2.98
N PRO A 7 -3.45 -27.67 -4.14
CA PRO A 7 -3.58 -26.28 -4.55
C PRO A 7 -4.26 -25.44 -3.46
N PRO A 8 -3.82 -24.19 -3.24
CA PRO A 8 -4.44 -23.30 -2.25
C PRO A 8 -5.94 -23.10 -2.51
N LYS A 9 -6.75 -23.20 -1.47
CA LYS A 9 -8.20 -22.94 -1.51
C LYS A 9 -8.50 -21.59 -0.86
N ILE A 10 -9.48 -20.86 -1.39
CA ILE A 10 -9.99 -19.63 -0.78
C ILE A 10 -11.24 -19.98 0.02
N VAL A 11 -11.20 -19.76 1.33
CA VAL A 11 -12.29 -20.11 2.25
C VAL A 11 -13.15 -18.90 2.61
N LYS A 12 -12.56 -17.71 2.56
CA LYS A 12 -13.29 -16.44 2.66
C LYS A 12 -12.70 -15.45 1.67
N ASP A 13 -13.57 -14.73 0.99
CA ASP A 13 -13.22 -13.63 0.09
C ASP A 13 -14.24 -12.51 0.29
N LYS A 14 -13.80 -11.40 0.87
CA LYS A 14 -14.67 -10.24 1.14
C LYS A 14 -13.88 -8.94 1.00
N ASN A 15 -14.24 -8.16 -0.01
CA ASN A 15 -13.64 -6.85 -0.29
C ASN A 15 -12.11 -6.95 -0.42
N ASN A 16 -11.38 -6.40 0.55
CA ASN A 16 -9.92 -6.37 0.58
C ASN A 16 -9.33 -7.44 1.51
N PHE A 17 -10.11 -8.45 1.90
CA PHE A 17 -9.68 -9.53 2.79
C PHE A 17 -9.94 -10.89 2.16
N ALA A 18 -8.96 -11.78 2.22
CA ALA A 18 -9.18 -13.20 1.91
C ALA A 18 -8.43 -14.13 2.88
N GLN A 19 -9.03 -15.30 3.11
CA GLN A 19 -8.44 -16.39 3.88
C GLN A 19 -8.17 -17.57 2.94
N PHE A 20 -6.90 -17.97 2.88
CA PHE A 20 -6.39 -19.08 2.09
C PHE A 20 -6.07 -20.27 2.98
N GLU A 21 -6.28 -21.47 2.45
CA GLU A 21 -5.91 -22.72 3.10
C GLU A 21 -5.04 -23.58 2.17
N ILE A 22 -3.95 -24.10 2.74
CA ILE A 22 -3.05 -25.03 2.06
C ILE A 22 -2.94 -26.28 2.92
N GLU A 23 -3.42 -27.38 2.38
CA GLU A 23 -3.49 -28.69 3.03
C GLU A 23 -2.36 -29.60 2.54
N ASN A 24 -2.15 -30.71 3.27
CA ASN A 24 -1.21 -31.78 2.93
C ASN A 24 0.25 -31.32 2.87
N LEU A 25 0.62 -30.33 3.68
CA LEU A 25 2.02 -29.92 3.79
C LEU A 25 2.79 -30.92 4.65
N TYR A 26 4.00 -31.27 4.22
CA TYR A 26 4.87 -32.12 5.03
C TYR A 26 5.20 -31.42 6.35
N PRO A 27 5.35 -32.14 7.48
CA PRO A 27 5.62 -31.52 8.78
C PRO A 27 6.74 -30.47 8.72
N GLY A 28 6.45 -29.26 9.22
CA GLY A 28 7.35 -28.11 9.22
C GLY A 28 7.27 -27.21 7.98
N TYR A 29 6.69 -27.68 6.87
CA TYR A 29 6.57 -26.89 5.64
C TYR A 29 5.53 -25.78 5.78
N GLY A 30 4.51 -25.94 6.63
CA GLY A 30 3.50 -24.92 6.90
C GLY A 30 4.13 -23.63 7.42
N VAL A 31 5.05 -23.74 8.38
CA VAL A 31 5.73 -22.57 8.95
C VAL A 31 6.69 -21.96 7.93
N THR A 32 7.46 -22.78 7.21
CA THR A 32 8.41 -22.30 6.20
C THR A 32 7.70 -21.52 5.09
N ILE A 33 6.62 -22.08 4.53
CA ILE A 33 5.85 -21.45 3.45
C ILE A 33 5.10 -20.23 3.97
N GLY A 34 4.41 -20.36 5.11
CA GLY A 34 3.63 -19.27 5.70
C GLY A 34 4.48 -18.04 6.03
N ASN A 35 5.66 -18.24 6.64
CA ASN A 35 6.57 -17.15 6.95
C ASN A 35 7.18 -16.53 5.69
N SER A 36 7.55 -17.34 4.69
CA SER A 36 8.11 -16.86 3.42
C SER A 36 7.10 -15.99 2.66
N LEU A 37 5.86 -16.47 2.50
CA LEU A 37 4.77 -15.71 1.88
C LEU A 37 4.51 -14.41 2.65
N ARG A 38 4.40 -14.47 3.98
CA ARG A 38 4.17 -13.29 4.82
C ARG A 38 5.24 -12.22 4.60
N ARG A 39 6.53 -12.60 4.52
CA ARG A 39 7.62 -11.66 4.29
C ARG A 39 7.50 -10.99 2.92
N VAL A 40 7.34 -11.79 1.86
CA VAL A 40 7.27 -11.29 0.48
C VAL A 40 6.05 -10.40 0.26
N LEU A 41 4.90 -10.77 0.83
CA LEU A 41 3.68 -9.95 0.78
C LEU A 41 3.95 -8.54 1.32
N PHE A 42 4.62 -8.39 2.46
CA PHE A 42 4.91 -7.07 3.04
C PHE A 42 6.01 -6.30 2.30
N SER A 43 7.10 -6.96 1.91
CA SER A 43 8.32 -6.27 1.48
C SER A 43 8.49 -6.11 -0.02
N SER A 44 7.87 -6.97 -0.83
CA SER A 44 8.29 -7.19 -2.21
C SER A 44 7.18 -6.91 -3.23
N LEU A 45 5.95 -6.69 -2.77
CA LEU A 45 4.88 -6.24 -3.64
C LEU A 45 5.04 -4.76 -3.95
N GLU A 46 4.94 -4.46 -5.23
CA GLU A 46 4.95 -3.10 -5.74
C GLU A 46 3.61 -2.40 -5.48
N GLY A 47 3.69 -1.12 -5.13
CA GLY A 47 2.55 -0.24 -5.06
C GLY A 47 2.96 1.22 -5.27
N ALA A 48 2.05 2.15 -5.00
CA ALA A 48 2.27 3.56 -5.24
C ALA A 48 1.87 4.41 -4.04
N ALA A 49 2.68 5.44 -3.76
CA ALA A 49 2.51 6.31 -2.61
C ALA A 49 2.93 7.75 -2.91
N VAL A 50 2.45 8.68 -2.09
CA VAL A 50 2.89 10.08 -2.13
C VAL A 50 4.32 10.16 -1.59
N THR A 51 5.23 10.70 -2.40
CA THR A 51 6.66 10.86 -2.05
C THR A 51 7.03 12.29 -1.71
N GLN A 52 6.30 13.26 -2.25
CA GLN A 52 6.53 14.68 -2.03
C GLN A 52 5.21 15.43 -2.01
N VAL A 53 5.16 16.50 -1.24
CA VAL A 53 4.04 17.45 -1.22
C VAL A 53 4.56 18.87 -1.30
N LYS A 54 3.87 19.72 -2.04
CA LYS A 54 4.08 21.16 -2.06
C LYS A 54 2.74 21.84 -1.82
N ILE A 55 2.67 22.64 -0.76
CA ILE A 55 1.46 23.37 -0.38
C ILE A 55 1.73 24.86 -0.58
N LYS A 56 0.82 25.56 -1.24
CA LYS A 56 0.99 26.99 -1.52
C LYS A 56 1.03 27.80 -0.22
N GLY A 57 2.05 28.64 -0.08
CA GLY A 57 2.25 29.48 1.10
C GLY A 57 2.89 28.77 2.30
N VAL A 58 3.20 27.48 2.17
CA VAL A 58 3.85 26.67 3.21
C VAL A 58 5.30 26.41 2.82
N GLN A 59 6.23 26.65 3.75
CA GLN A 59 7.66 26.41 3.54
C GLN A 59 8.17 25.14 4.22
N HIS A 60 7.51 24.68 5.29
CA HIS A 60 7.92 23.53 6.10
C HIS A 60 6.72 22.83 6.75
N GLU A 61 6.89 21.58 7.20
CA GLU A 61 5.79 20.77 7.76
C GLU A 61 5.18 21.30 9.08
N PHE A 62 5.93 22.07 9.87
CA PHE A 62 5.47 22.58 11.17
C PHE A 62 4.60 23.85 11.10
N SER A 63 4.04 24.16 9.93
CA SER A 63 3.27 25.39 9.72
C SER A 63 1.76 25.14 9.77
N THR A 64 1.00 26.21 9.97
CA THR A 64 -0.46 26.21 9.90
C THR A 64 -0.94 27.00 8.70
N ILE A 65 -2.07 26.62 8.12
CA ILE A 65 -2.67 27.33 6.98
C ILE A 65 -3.89 28.13 7.47
N PRO A 66 -3.89 29.47 7.37
CA PRO A 66 -5.04 30.28 7.76
C PRO A 66 -6.33 29.84 7.05
N GLY A 67 -7.39 29.59 7.82
CA GLY A 67 -8.68 29.16 7.28
C GLY A 67 -8.77 27.66 6.95
N VAL A 68 -7.78 26.85 7.36
CA VAL A 68 -7.83 25.38 7.35
C VAL A 68 -7.87 24.89 8.79
N LEU A 69 -8.65 23.84 9.07
CA LEU A 69 -8.81 23.30 10.43
C LEU A 69 -7.57 22.51 10.88
N GLU A 70 -7.02 21.69 10.00
CA GLU A 70 -5.84 20.86 10.19
C GLU A 70 -4.55 21.66 10.01
N ASP A 71 -3.50 21.29 10.76
CA ASP A 71 -2.15 21.77 10.49
C ASP A 71 -1.51 21.02 9.31
N VAL A 72 -0.30 21.43 8.90
CA VAL A 72 0.36 20.80 7.77
C VAL A 72 0.78 19.35 8.08
N ILE A 73 1.05 19.00 9.34
CA ILE A 73 1.40 17.63 9.73
C ILE A 73 0.19 16.71 9.57
N ASP A 74 -0.97 17.14 10.04
CA ASP A 74 -2.24 16.42 9.88
C ASP A 74 -2.58 16.20 8.40
N ILE A 75 -2.40 17.24 7.57
CA ILE A 75 -2.56 17.14 6.12
C ILE A 75 -1.59 16.10 5.54
N ILE A 76 -0.31 16.14 5.92
CA ILE A 76 0.70 15.17 5.47
C ILE A 76 0.29 13.75 5.87
N LEU A 77 -0.15 13.54 7.11
CA LEU A 77 -0.60 12.23 7.60
C LEU A 77 -1.84 11.74 6.82
N ASN A 78 -2.74 12.64 6.44
CA ASN A 78 -3.89 12.32 5.62
C ASN A 78 -3.50 11.99 4.16
N LEU A 79 -2.56 12.73 3.57
CA LEU A 79 -2.02 12.43 2.24
C LEU A 79 -1.34 11.05 2.20
N LYS A 80 -0.64 10.65 3.25
CA LYS A 80 -0.06 9.30 3.38
C LYS A 80 -1.10 8.18 3.45
N LYS A 81 -2.36 8.48 3.76
CA LYS A 81 -3.46 7.50 3.77
C LYS A 81 -4.09 7.31 2.40
N LEU A 82 -3.77 8.17 1.41
CA LEU A 82 -4.23 7.99 0.03
C LEU A 82 -3.62 6.74 -0.60
N ARG A 83 -4.39 6.08 -1.47
CA ARG A 83 -4.03 4.81 -2.11
C ARG A 83 -4.18 4.91 -3.61
N PHE A 84 -3.05 4.80 -4.30
CA PHE A 84 -2.97 5.01 -5.73
C PHE A 84 -2.66 3.71 -6.46
N LYS A 85 -3.25 3.55 -7.64
CA LYS A 85 -2.71 2.70 -8.70
C LYS A 85 -1.99 3.60 -9.68
N LEU A 86 -0.74 3.28 -10.00
CA LEU A 86 0.05 4.01 -10.97
C LEU A 86 0.35 3.10 -12.16
N PHE A 87 0.01 3.56 -13.37
CA PHE A 87 0.20 2.82 -14.60
C PHE A 87 1.50 3.18 -15.33
N SER A 88 2.18 4.24 -14.88
CA SER A 88 3.49 4.68 -15.36
C SER A 88 4.62 4.11 -14.52
N GLU A 89 5.84 4.02 -15.07
CA GLU A 89 7.05 3.79 -14.27
C GLU A 89 7.58 5.10 -13.66
N GLU A 90 7.39 6.22 -14.38
CA GLU A 90 7.83 7.54 -13.92
C GLU A 90 6.86 8.13 -12.86
N PRO A 91 7.38 8.91 -11.89
CA PRO A 91 6.55 9.62 -10.93
C PRO A 91 5.55 10.57 -11.61
N GLN A 92 4.33 10.64 -11.09
CA GLN A 92 3.26 11.48 -11.59
C GLN A 92 2.89 12.57 -10.60
N LYS A 93 2.46 13.72 -11.10
CA LYS A 93 2.00 14.84 -10.28
C LYS A 93 0.49 14.94 -10.29
N ALA A 94 -0.11 15.20 -9.13
CA ALA A 94 -1.53 15.49 -9.00
C ALA A 94 -1.71 16.81 -8.24
N ILE A 95 -2.72 17.57 -8.62
CA ILE A 95 -2.97 18.91 -8.08
C ILE A 95 -4.36 18.96 -7.48
N LEU A 96 -4.48 19.56 -6.31
CA LEU A 96 -5.75 19.86 -5.67
C LEU A 96 -5.85 21.37 -5.50
N LYS A 97 -6.93 21.96 -6.02
CA LYS A 97 -7.23 23.39 -5.93
C LYS A 97 -8.66 23.57 -5.46
N VAL A 98 -8.83 23.88 -4.18
CA VAL A 98 -10.16 23.99 -3.57
C VAL A 98 -10.33 25.34 -2.90
N LYS A 99 -11.36 26.07 -3.35
CA LYS A 99 -11.84 27.29 -2.70
C LYS A 99 -13.04 27.00 -1.80
N GLY A 100 -13.17 27.79 -0.73
CA GLY A 100 -14.40 27.85 0.07
C GLY A 100 -15.62 28.17 -0.81
N LYS A 101 -16.79 27.59 -0.49
CA LYS A 101 -18.02 27.86 -1.26
C LYS A 101 -18.65 29.19 -0.83
N LYS A 102 -19.00 30.05 -1.80
CA LYS A 102 -19.88 31.21 -1.58
C LYS A 102 -21.26 30.72 -1.13
N GLY A 103 -21.84 31.36 -0.11
CA GLY A 103 -23.23 31.16 0.31
C GLY A 103 -23.46 30.16 1.45
N VAL A 104 -22.52 29.28 1.77
CA VAL A 104 -22.67 28.32 2.88
C VAL A 104 -22.03 28.90 4.15
N LYS A 105 -22.82 29.15 5.20
CA LYS A 105 -22.27 29.29 6.57
C LYS A 105 -21.84 27.89 7.02
N GLY A 106 -20.69 27.41 6.57
CA GLY A 106 -20.29 26.04 6.86
C GLY A 106 -18.89 25.70 6.39
N LYS A 107 -18.27 24.82 7.16
CA LYS A 107 -17.00 24.17 6.86
C LYS A 107 -17.12 23.38 5.55
N LYS A 108 -16.07 23.36 4.72
CA LYS A 108 -16.01 22.55 3.51
C LYS A 108 -14.96 21.46 3.67
N GLU A 109 -15.40 20.22 3.69
CA GLU A 109 -14.51 19.06 3.65
C GLU A 109 -13.83 18.97 2.28
N VAL A 110 -12.52 18.73 2.31
CA VAL A 110 -11.67 18.44 1.17
C VAL A 110 -11.31 16.97 1.24
N LYS A 111 -11.60 16.23 0.17
CA LYS A 111 -11.39 14.79 0.09
C LYS A 111 -10.40 14.44 -1.03
N GLY A 112 -9.91 13.21 -1.03
CA GLY A 112 -9.04 12.71 -2.08
C GLY A 112 -9.65 12.83 -3.48
N SER A 113 -10.99 12.74 -3.59
CA SER A 113 -11.73 12.96 -4.84
C SER A 113 -11.58 14.35 -5.45
N ASP A 114 -11.13 15.35 -4.68
CA ASP A 114 -10.92 16.72 -5.15
C ASP A 114 -9.57 16.90 -5.87
N PHE A 115 -8.72 15.87 -5.93
CA PHE A 115 -7.49 15.89 -6.73
C PHE A 115 -7.78 15.75 -8.22
N GLU A 116 -7.17 16.62 -9.02
CA GLU A 116 -7.02 16.45 -10.46
C GLU A 116 -5.86 15.47 -10.70
N LEU A 117 -6.21 14.24 -11.07
CA LEU A 117 -5.25 13.15 -11.31
C LEU A 117 -4.91 13.05 -12.80
N PRO A 118 -3.65 12.77 -13.16
CA PRO A 118 -3.27 12.44 -14.53
C PRO A 118 -3.85 11.09 -14.94
N ALA A 119 -3.95 10.84 -16.25
CA ALA A 119 -4.53 9.60 -16.79
C ALA A 119 -3.82 8.32 -16.32
N GLN A 120 -2.55 8.42 -15.93
CA GLN A 120 -1.72 7.30 -15.46
C GLN A 120 -1.79 7.08 -13.93
N ALA A 121 -2.66 7.80 -13.22
CA ALA A 121 -2.87 7.63 -11.78
C ALA A 121 -4.36 7.48 -11.44
N GLU A 122 -4.70 6.47 -10.64
CA GLU A 122 -6.05 6.25 -10.13
C GLU A 122 -6.03 6.26 -8.59
N LEU A 123 -6.89 7.07 -7.97
CA LEU A 123 -7.10 7.04 -6.52
C LEU A 123 -8.19 6.04 -6.15
N VAL A 124 -7.84 5.06 -5.33
CA VAL A 124 -8.72 3.97 -4.89
C VAL A 124 -9.67 4.45 -3.79
N ASN A 125 -9.16 5.09 -2.74
CA ASN A 125 -9.94 5.57 -1.60
C ASN A 125 -10.33 7.04 -1.75
N LYS A 126 -11.23 7.33 -2.70
CA LYS A 126 -11.66 8.69 -3.07
C LYS A 126 -12.24 9.50 -1.92
N ASP A 127 -12.89 8.85 -0.95
CA ASP A 127 -13.51 9.50 0.21
C ASP A 127 -12.53 9.86 1.33
N ALA A 128 -11.24 9.57 1.18
CA ALA A 128 -10.24 9.86 2.20
C ALA A 128 -10.20 11.37 2.51
N PRO A 129 -10.29 11.78 3.78
CA PRO A 129 -10.24 13.19 4.16
C PRO A 129 -8.83 13.74 3.96
N ILE A 130 -8.74 14.99 3.51
CA ILE A 130 -7.47 15.74 3.40
C ILE A 130 -7.43 16.81 4.48
N CYS A 131 -8.37 17.75 4.42
CA CYS A 131 -8.53 18.84 5.37
C CYS A 131 -9.94 19.45 5.28
N VAL A 132 -10.20 20.43 6.14
CA VAL A 132 -11.47 21.14 6.21
C VAL A 132 -11.22 22.65 6.14
N LEU A 133 -11.80 23.30 5.12
CA LEU A 133 -11.78 24.76 5.00
C LEU A 133 -12.82 25.37 5.94
N THR A 134 -12.39 26.32 6.76
CA THR A 134 -13.22 26.98 7.79
C THR A 134 -13.75 28.35 7.38
N ASP A 135 -13.15 29.00 6.36
CA ASP A 135 -13.58 30.30 5.83
C ASP A 135 -14.11 30.17 4.37
N LYS A 136 -14.99 31.09 3.98
CA LYS A 136 -15.44 31.26 2.59
C LYS A 136 -14.35 31.82 1.68
N LYS A 137 -13.38 32.55 2.25
CA LYS A 137 -12.25 33.15 1.51
C LYS A 137 -11.01 32.26 1.49
N SER A 138 -10.97 31.18 2.27
CA SER A 138 -9.81 30.29 2.29
C SER A 138 -9.74 29.47 1.00
N GLU A 139 -8.51 29.29 0.53
CA GLU A 139 -8.16 28.47 -0.61
C GLU A 139 -7.00 27.56 -0.19
N VAL A 140 -7.05 26.31 -0.61
CA VAL A 140 -5.95 25.37 -0.46
C VAL A 140 -5.52 24.87 -1.83
N GLU A 141 -4.22 24.95 -2.08
CA GLU A 141 -3.58 24.48 -3.31
C GLU A 141 -2.44 23.54 -2.91
N ILE A 142 -2.59 22.26 -3.26
CA ILE A 142 -1.67 21.17 -2.92
C ILE A 142 -1.24 20.48 -4.21
N GLU A 143 0.06 20.39 -4.43
CA GLU A 143 0.66 19.53 -5.44
C GLU A 143 1.30 18.34 -4.73
N ILE A 144 0.98 17.11 -5.18
CA ILE A 144 1.60 15.89 -4.69
C ILE A 144 2.34 15.17 -5.82
N GLN A 145 3.44 14.52 -5.47
CA GLN A 145 4.13 13.59 -6.35
C GLN A 145 3.87 12.16 -5.91
N ILE A 146 3.32 11.36 -6.81
CA ILE A 146 3.03 9.93 -6.61
C ILE A 146 4.10 9.13 -7.34
N ALA A 147 4.76 8.21 -6.66
CA ALA A 147 5.75 7.33 -7.27
C ALA A 147 5.43 5.87 -6.96
N ARG A 148 6.03 4.96 -7.73
CA ARG A 148 6.04 3.53 -7.47
C ARG A 148 7.22 3.14 -6.60
N GLY A 149 7.07 2.06 -5.87
CA GLY A 149 8.11 1.48 -5.05
C GLY A 149 7.66 0.20 -4.37
N ILE A 150 8.49 -0.29 -3.47
CA ILE A 150 8.26 -1.52 -2.71
C ILE A 150 8.41 -1.26 -1.21
N GLY A 151 7.59 -1.93 -0.41
CA GLY A 151 7.69 -1.87 1.05
C GLY A 151 7.56 -0.46 1.63
N TYR A 152 8.48 -0.10 2.52
CA TYR A 152 8.57 1.21 3.16
C TYR A 152 9.90 1.85 2.81
N GLU A 153 9.85 3.11 2.37
CA GLU A 153 11.03 3.91 2.07
C GLU A 153 11.04 5.21 2.88
N PRO A 154 11.96 5.33 3.86
CA PRO A 154 12.14 6.58 4.60
C PRO A 154 12.82 7.64 3.72
N ILE A 155 12.62 8.91 4.08
CA ILE A 155 13.09 10.07 3.32
C ILE A 155 14.61 10.03 3.11
N GLU A 156 15.37 9.59 4.11
CA GLU A 156 16.84 9.57 4.12
C GLU A 156 17.44 8.64 3.07
N ARG A 157 16.69 7.62 2.62
CA ARG A 157 17.15 6.68 1.59
C ARG A 157 17.00 7.25 0.18
N ARG A 158 16.11 8.23 -0.03
CA ARG A 158 15.99 8.89 -1.32
C ARG A 158 17.20 9.79 -1.54
N LYS A 159 17.79 9.72 -2.74
CA LYS A 159 18.90 10.61 -3.13
C LYS A 159 18.48 12.05 -2.86
N LYS A 160 19.38 12.84 -2.25
CA LYS A 160 19.20 14.29 -2.04
C LYS A 160 19.23 15.01 -3.39
N GLU A 161 18.21 14.82 -4.21
CA GLU A 161 17.92 15.74 -5.29
C GLU A 161 17.66 17.11 -4.65
N LYS A 162 18.12 18.18 -5.30
CA LYS A 162 17.83 19.53 -4.85
C LYS A 162 16.33 19.74 -4.96
N LEU A 163 15.61 19.55 -3.86
CA LEU A 163 14.19 19.81 -3.78
C LEU A 163 13.96 21.31 -4.01
N GLY A 164 12.94 21.62 -4.80
CA GLY A 164 12.51 22.99 -5.01
C GLY A 164 12.05 23.62 -3.69
N ILE A 165 12.09 24.96 -3.63
CA ILE A 165 11.61 25.70 -2.46
C ILE A 165 10.14 25.36 -2.19
N GLY A 166 9.82 25.03 -0.94
CA GLY A 166 8.48 24.67 -0.48
C GLY A 166 8.05 23.22 -0.78
N VAL A 167 8.95 22.38 -1.30
CA VAL A 167 8.70 20.94 -1.46
C VAL A 167 9.09 20.21 -0.18
N ILE A 168 8.13 19.53 0.43
CA ILE A 168 8.30 18.73 1.64
C ILE A 168 8.38 17.25 1.21
N PRO A 169 9.51 16.56 1.42
CA PRO A 169 9.62 15.13 1.15
C PRO A 169 8.87 14.32 2.21
N LEU A 170 8.24 13.24 1.79
CA LEU A 170 7.49 12.34 2.68
C LEU A 170 8.09 10.94 2.62
N ASP A 171 8.12 10.24 3.74
CA ASP A 171 8.27 8.78 3.78
C ASP A 171 7.12 8.12 3.02
N ALA A 172 7.45 7.06 2.29
CA ALA A 172 6.52 6.40 1.38
C ALA A 172 6.25 4.98 1.83
N ILE A 173 4.97 4.68 2.04
CA ILE A 173 4.48 3.33 2.30
C ILE A 173 3.88 2.80 1.00
N PHE A 174 4.70 2.10 0.22
CA PHE A 174 4.29 1.56 -1.08
C PHE A 174 3.54 0.23 -0.96
N THR A 175 3.78 -0.51 0.13
CA THR A 175 3.19 -1.84 0.27
C THR A 175 1.65 -1.79 0.20
N PRO A 176 1.02 -2.56 -0.70
CA PRO A 176 -0.44 -2.63 -0.80
C PRO A 176 -1.08 -3.48 0.31
N ILE A 177 -0.25 -4.07 1.19
CA ILE A 177 -0.65 -5.01 2.22
C ILE A 177 -0.83 -4.27 3.55
N ARG A 178 -2.02 -4.41 4.13
CA ARG A 178 -2.37 -3.85 5.45
C ARG A 178 -2.00 -4.81 6.56
N ASN A 179 -2.32 -6.08 6.38
CA ASN A 179 -2.09 -7.09 7.40
C ASN A 179 -1.97 -8.49 6.78
N VAL A 180 -1.10 -9.32 7.35
CA VAL A 180 -0.95 -10.73 7.01
C VAL A 180 -0.75 -11.54 8.27
N LYS A 181 -1.62 -12.53 8.46
CA LYS A 181 -1.55 -13.50 9.56
C LYS A 181 -1.49 -14.89 8.98
N PHE A 182 -0.74 -15.76 9.62
CA PHE A 182 -0.82 -17.19 9.31
C PHE A 182 -0.81 -18.00 10.59
N ARG A 183 -1.42 -19.17 10.52
CA ARG A 183 -1.40 -20.19 11.57
C ARG A 183 -1.24 -21.55 10.92
N VAL A 184 -0.61 -22.46 11.62
CA VAL A 184 -0.38 -23.83 11.17
C VAL A 184 -1.00 -24.77 12.19
N GLU A 185 -1.77 -25.73 11.71
CA GLU A 185 -2.39 -26.78 12.53
C GLU A 185 -1.95 -28.15 12.04
N ASN A 186 -1.98 -29.15 12.92
CA ASN A 186 -1.72 -30.53 12.54
C ASN A 186 -2.96 -31.13 11.84
N MET A 187 -2.75 -31.88 10.77
CA MET A 187 -3.79 -32.60 10.05
C MET A 187 -3.43 -34.07 9.84
N ARG A 188 -4.48 -34.90 9.72
CA ARG A 188 -4.33 -36.33 9.43
C ARG A 188 -4.31 -36.59 7.93
N VAL A 189 -3.26 -37.26 7.47
CA VAL A 189 -3.12 -37.77 6.10
C VAL A 189 -2.86 -39.28 6.17
N GLY A 190 -3.87 -40.06 5.81
CA GLY A 190 -3.84 -41.52 5.96
C GLY A 190 -3.64 -41.93 7.43
N LYS A 191 -2.51 -42.58 7.73
CA LYS A 191 -2.15 -43.03 9.08
C LYS A 191 -1.34 -42.00 9.89
N ARG A 192 -0.86 -40.92 9.27
CA ARG A 192 -0.04 -39.88 9.92
C ARG A 192 -0.90 -38.70 10.35
N THR A 193 -0.58 -38.07 11.48
CA THR A 193 -1.34 -36.96 12.09
C THR A 193 -0.52 -35.68 12.28
N ASP A 194 0.66 -35.63 11.68
CA ASP A 194 1.66 -34.58 11.87
C ASP A 194 1.90 -33.75 10.60
N PHE A 195 1.03 -33.89 9.58
CA PHE A 195 1.08 -33.02 8.41
C PHE A 195 0.60 -31.62 8.80
N ASP A 196 1.11 -30.61 8.11
CA ASP A 196 0.75 -29.22 8.35
C ASP A 196 -0.47 -28.82 7.51
N HIS A 197 -1.39 -28.06 8.11
CA HIS A 197 -2.47 -27.32 7.48
C HIS A 197 -2.24 -25.83 7.73
N LEU A 198 -1.91 -25.10 6.66
CA LEU A 198 -1.60 -23.68 6.73
C LEU A 198 -2.85 -22.85 6.41
N PHE A 199 -3.22 -21.96 7.31
CA PHE A 199 -4.20 -20.91 7.09
C PHE A 199 -3.47 -19.57 6.95
N LEU A 200 -3.76 -18.83 5.90
CA LEU A 200 -3.15 -17.54 5.60
C LEU A 200 -4.25 -16.50 5.37
N GLU A 201 -4.26 -15.44 6.16
CA GLU A 201 -5.17 -14.30 6.03
C GLU A 201 -4.41 -13.12 5.45
N ILE A 202 -4.93 -12.53 4.37
CA ILE A 202 -4.35 -11.38 3.68
C ILE A 202 -5.38 -10.25 3.64
N GLU A 203 -4.98 -9.08 4.12
CA GLU A 203 -5.74 -7.84 4.02
C GLU A 203 -4.95 -6.81 3.20
N THR A 204 -5.57 -6.28 2.15
CA THR A 204 -4.98 -5.27 1.26
C THR A 204 -5.61 -3.89 1.47
N ASP A 205 -5.03 -2.87 0.86
CA ASP A 205 -5.56 -1.50 0.87
C ASP A 205 -6.52 -1.20 -0.29
N GLY A 206 -6.86 -2.22 -1.09
CA GLY A 206 -7.75 -2.12 -2.25
C GLY A 206 -7.06 -1.74 -3.57
N THR A 207 -5.77 -1.43 -3.57
CA THR A 207 -5.00 -1.20 -4.82
C THR A 207 -4.79 -2.49 -5.60
N ILE A 208 -4.72 -3.63 -4.92
CA ILE A 208 -4.75 -4.98 -5.50
C ILE A 208 -5.66 -5.88 -4.67
N THR A 209 -6.17 -6.94 -5.28
CA THR A 209 -6.95 -7.95 -4.56
C THR A 209 -6.05 -8.85 -3.71
N PRO A 210 -6.55 -9.45 -2.61
CA PRO A 210 -5.79 -10.44 -1.83
C PRO A 210 -5.30 -11.63 -2.67
N LYS A 211 -6.09 -12.06 -3.65
CA LYS A 211 -5.73 -13.14 -4.59
C LYS A 211 -4.54 -12.74 -5.47
N GLU A 212 -4.60 -11.55 -6.06
CA GLU A 212 -3.51 -10.99 -6.86
C GLU A 212 -2.23 -10.83 -6.02
N ALA A 213 -2.35 -10.37 -4.78
CA ALA A 213 -1.24 -10.29 -3.84
C ALA A 213 -0.60 -11.66 -3.58
N PHE A 214 -1.41 -12.68 -3.29
CA PHE A 214 -0.94 -14.05 -3.08
C PHE A 214 -0.20 -14.60 -4.31
N THR A 215 -0.78 -14.41 -5.51
CA THR A 215 -0.18 -14.87 -6.77
C THR A 215 1.16 -14.20 -7.03
N ARG A 216 1.23 -12.86 -6.95
CA ARG A 216 2.48 -12.11 -7.16
C ARG A 216 3.55 -12.48 -6.15
N ALA A 217 3.20 -12.64 -4.87
CA ALA A 217 4.16 -13.08 -3.85
C ALA A 217 4.71 -14.48 -4.15
N SER A 218 3.86 -15.39 -4.62
CA SER A 218 4.26 -16.74 -5.00
C SER A 218 5.20 -16.72 -6.22
N GLU A 219 4.89 -15.92 -7.23
CA GLU A 219 5.74 -15.72 -8.42
C GLU A 219 7.13 -15.16 -8.06
N ILE A 220 7.19 -14.19 -7.13
CA ILE A 220 8.46 -13.64 -6.65
C ILE A 220 9.30 -14.74 -5.99
N LEU A 221 8.71 -15.53 -5.08
CA LEU A 221 9.41 -16.65 -4.44
C LEU A 221 9.92 -17.66 -5.47
N LEU A 222 9.07 -18.05 -6.43
CA LEU A 222 9.45 -19.00 -7.49
C LEU A 222 10.64 -18.49 -8.32
N LYS A 223 10.65 -17.21 -8.71
CA LYS A 223 11.77 -16.59 -9.44
C LYS A 223 13.08 -16.62 -8.65
N HIS A 224 13.03 -16.43 -7.33
CA HIS A 224 14.22 -16.54 -6.50
C HIS A 224 14.74 -17.99 -6.42
N PHE A 225 13.84 -18.96 -6.23
CA PHE A 225 14.22 -20.37 -6.10
C PHE A 225 14.64 -21.02 -7.44
N SER A 226 14.12 -20.56 -8.57
CA SER A 226 14.52 -21.08 -9.89
C SER A 226 16.00 -20.83 -10.16
N LEU A 227 16.50 -19.64 -9.79
CA LEU A 227 17.93 -19.31 -9.90
C LEU A 227 18.81 -20.30 -9.12
N PHE A 228 18.38 -20.73 -7.92
CA PHE A 228 19.17 -21.67 -7.12
C PHE A 228 19.20 -23.07 -7.73
N GLY A 229 18.09 -23.51 -8.33
CA GLY A 229 18.02 -24.79 -9.03
C GLY A 229 18.91 -24.85 -10.26
N GLU A 230 19.05 -23.73 -10.98
CA GLU A 230 19.83 -23.64 -12.22
C GLU A 230 21.33 -23.42 -11.99
N SER A 231 21.70 -22.81 -10.86
CA SER A 231 23.07 -22.32 -10.58
C SER A 231 24.16 -23.39 -10.54
N PHE A 232 23.80 -24.66 -10.34
CA PHE A 232 24.75 -25.77 -10.22
C PHE A 232 24.50 -26.90 -11.23
N THR A 233 23.69 -26.62 -12.26
CA THR A 233 23.40 -27.55 -13.37
C THR A 233 24.29 -27.32 -14.60
N GLN A 234 25.41 -26.62 -14.45
CA GLN A 234 26.47 -26.53 -15.46
C GLN A 234 27.54 -27.60 -15.26
#